data_AF-A0A3A5LJK3-F1
#
_entry.id   AF-A0A3A5LJK3-F1
#
_cell.length_a   1.000
_cell.length_b   1.000
_cell.length_c   1.000
_cell.angle_alpha   90.00
_cell.angle_beta   90.00
_cell.angle_gamma   90.00
#
_symmetry.space_group_name_H-M   'P 1'
#
loop_
_entity.id
_entity.type
_entity.pdbx_description
1 polymer ?
#
loop_
_entity_poly.entity_id
_entity_poly.type
_entity_poly.pdbx_seq_one_letter_code
_entity_poly.pdbx_strand_id
1 'polypeptide(L)'
;MSSPIFIIENTLAHDKKRQAAIHAAVDISATMYNCFFHAYALHLMANGQPFPEDLFIAHETDTSEVKALKSIVRSERDLSLFEDYDQITTGARQDHLAEKVLVLGALFRSWFIHRVKDNPKMKDLLFDGRDTVGITFYHLVESFDAGEDWLREQINASTNHYKANKVYFDTLHLNPISRSSAFSFWEKTGYDNYLRYLNQSWVKVFVHEVEFMLRFNDISYTIYNKMEACVSSESKAGGPHLELAIHAEYDHFYLIPNERTADFLEHYSAQHRRSLSERSDVLSLDGHDKVALAKKSPFLLLAVMLPTADLSGKTPLQVMIERLQELKSEIALRQDKPHPLGFFDAKKTLSKDLNHKTAPSASATAVHPLQPVSNRPPLATMESAVAPHALIPPVGSVMPSSSGRKKKRQRLTEQEKNYAYALYELEQKVLEFKVLSENGKRPKYQDAFNEIGALHKNLVTYWNDYNKSNKNEEAYDLFREQSLAEIARNKRRIEHHRGCGKIVTNLVLGVLGIGIFYFAVCALKWAITKQFFFKPRTDTANITETLVDNIGKLEARPEEPVDRGDEGYRLNT
;
A
#
# COMPACT_ATOMS: atom_id res chain seq x y z
N MET A 1 25.61 -24.54 -10.94
CA MET A 1 24.43 -23.82 -11.48
C MET A 1 23.24 -24.31 -10.70
N SER A 2 22.51 -23.44 -10.00
CA SER A 2 21.27 -23.86 -9.34
C SER A 2 20.26 -24.28 -10.40
N SER A 3 19.67 -25.47 -10.24
CA SER A 3 18.63 -25.99 -11.13
C SER A 3 17.48 -24.98 -11.25
N PRO A 4 16.85 -24.79 -12.43
CA PRO A 4 15.65 -23.97 -12.57
C PRO A 4 14.56 -24.32 -11.54
N ILE A 5 14.45 -25.59 -11.15
CA ILE A 5 13.54 -26.07 -10.11
C ILE A 5 13.85 -25.40 -8.75
N PHE A 6 15.13 -25.29 -8.37
CA PHE A 6 15.54 -24.64 -7.11
C PHE A 6 15.27 -23.14 -7.09
N ILE A 7 15.26 -22.48 -8.26
CA ILE A 7 14.91 -21.05 -8.35
C ILE A 7 13.40 -20.88 -8.19
N ILE A 8 12.61 -21.73 -8.84
CA ILE A 8 11.14 -21.72 -8.73
C ILE A 8 10.71 -22.02 -7.30
N GLU A 9 11.29 -23.03 -6.65
CA GLU A 9 10.98 -23.39 -5.26
C GLU A 9 11.29 -22.26 -4.28
N ASN A 10 12.44 -21.58 -4.44
CA ASN A 10 12.79 -20.43 -3.59
C ASN A 10 11.89 -19.23 -3.81
N THR A 11 11.54 -18.93 -5.07
CA THR A 11 10.59 -17.85 -5.39
C THR A 11 9.22 -18.16 -4.80
N LEU A 12 8.73 -19.40 -4.94
CA LEU A 12 7.44 -19.82 -4.40
C LEU A 12 7.41 -19.79 -2.87
N ALA A 13 8.49 -20.24 -2.21
CA ALA A 13 8.60 -20.18 -0.76
C ALA A 13 8.60 -18.72 -0.25
N HIS A 14 9.33 -17.84 -0.94
CA HIS A 14 9.34 -16.41 -0.64
C HIS A 14 7.96 -15.77 -0.85
N ASP A 15 7.27 -16.10 -1.93
CA ASP A 15 5.92 -15.59 -2.22
C ASP A 15 4.89 -16.10 -1.21
N LYS A 16 4.96 -17.37 -0.79
CA LYS A 16 4.11 -17.92 0.28
C LYS A 16 4.37 -17.21 1.61
N LYS A 17 5.63 -16.99 1.97
CA LYS A 17 6.00 -16.24 3.19
C LYS A 17 5.45 -14.81 3.12
N ARG A 18 5.58 -14.15 1.97
CA ARG A 18 5.04 -12.80 1.74
C ARG A 18 3.52 -12.76 1.86
N GLN A 19 2.82 -13.69 1.22
CA GLN A 19 1.35 -13.78 1.32
C GLN A 19 0.90 -14.02 2.76
N ALA A 20 1.57 -14.92 3.49
CA ALA A 20 1.29 -15.14 4.90
C ALA A 20 1.50 -13.87 5.74
N ALA A 21 2.56 -13.10 5.48
CA ALA A 21 2.83 -11.83 6.14
C ALA A 21 1.76 -10.77 5.84
N ILE A 22 1.32 -10.65 4.58
CA ILE A 22 0.22 -9.76 4.17
C ILE A 22 -1.10 -10.19 4.83
N HIS A 23 -1.36 -11.48 4.95
CA HIS A 23 -2.54 -12.01 5.65
C HIS A 23 -2.50 -11.75 7.15
N ALA A 24 -1.30 -11.75 7.75
CA ALA A 24 -1.08 -11.41 9.15
C ALA A 24 -0.98 -9.89 9.41
N ALA A 25 -1.17 -9.05 8.38
CA ALA A 25 -1.09 -7.61 8.52
C ALA A 25 -2.17 -7.10 9.47
N VAL A 26 -1.74 -6.30 10.45
CA VAL A 26 -2.58 -5.75 11.51
C VAL A 26 -3.39 -4.59 10.97
N ASP A 27 -4.70 -4.64 11.23
CA ASP A 27 -5.62 -3.56 10.89
C ASP A 27 -5.38 -2.35 11.80
N ILE A 28 -5.11 -1.20 11.20
CA ILE A 28 -4.74 0.03 11.88
C ILE A 28 -5.95 0.94 11.91
N SER A 29 -6.17 1.68 12.99
CA SER A 29 -7.28 2.63 13.05
C SER A 29 -7.22 3.64 11.90
N ALA A 30 -8.34 3.83 11.20
CA ALA A 30 -8.49 4.85 10.16
C ALA A 30 -9.02 6.20 10.67
N THR A 31 -9.16 6.37 12.00
CA THR A 31 -9.66 7.61 12.61
C THR A 31 -8.89 8.82 12.10
N MET A 32 -9.60 9.89 11.72
CA MET A 32 -9.01 11.11 11.12
C MET A 32 -8.19 10.85 9.84
N TYR A 33 -8.48 9.77 9.11
CA TYR A 33 -7.69 9.31 7.96
C TYR A 33 -6.18 9.19 8.26
N ASN A 34 -5.83 8.88 9.51
CA ASN A 34 -4.45 8.82 9.97
C ASN A 34 -3.86 7.39 9.93
N CYS A 35 -4.45 6.43 9.22
CA CYS A 35 -4.00 5.03 9.26
C CYS A 35 -2.52 4.84 8.95
N PHE A 36 -1.95 5.57 7.98
CA PHE A 36 -0.51 5.56 7.75
C PHE A 36 0.28 6.10 8.96
N PHE A 37 -0.10 7.26 9.50
CA PHE A 37 0.61 7.89 10.62
C PHE A 37 0.48 7.07 11.91
N HIS A 38 -0.65 6.39 12.11
CA HIS A 38 -0.84 5.41 13.18
C HIS A 38 0.08 4.19 12.99
N ALA A 39 0.19 3.67 11.77
CA ALA A 39 1.09 2.56 11.45
C ALA A 39 2.56 2.94 11.69
N TYR A 40 2.94 4.16 11.32
CA TYR A 40 4.28 4.67 11.60
C TYR A 40 4.56 4.85 13.10
N ALA A 41 3.60 5.38 13.86
CA ALA A 41 3.71 5.48 15.32
C ALA A 41 3.91 4.09 15.96
N LEU A 42 3.10 3.11 15.57
CA LEU A 42 3.21 1.72 16.02
C LEU A 42 4.54 1.09 15.63
N HIS A 43 5.04 1.35 14.42
CA HIS A 43 6.34 0.86 13.97
C HIS A 43 7.47 1.35 14.87
N LEU A 44 7.50 2.65 15.20
CA LEU A 44 8.51 3.22 16.10
C LEU A 44 8.41 2.60 17.50
N MET A 45 7.21 2.56 18.07
CA MET A 45 6.97 2.02 19.41
C MET A 45 7.32 0.53 19.52
N ALA A 46 6.88 -0.29 18.57
CA ALA A 46 7.13 -1.73 18.57
C ALA A 46 8.62 -2.08 18.42
N ASN A 47 9.40 -1.21 17.78
CA ASN A 47 10.85 -1.37 17.63
C ASN A 47 11.67 -0.68 18.73
N GLY A 48 11.02 0.00 19.69
CA GLY A 48 11.67 0.78 20.73
C GLY A 48 12.50 1.93 20.18
N GLN A 49 12.09 2.51 19.06
CA GLN A 49 12.75 3.66 18.46
C GLN A 49 12.31 4.95 19.15
N PRO A 50 13.21 5.91 19.37
CA PRO A 50 12.83 7.21 19.89
C PRO A 50 11.94 7.94 18.88
N PHE A 51 10.99 8.71 19.39
CA PHE A 51 10.27 9.68 18.57
C PHE A 51 11.21 10.83 18.14
N PRO A 52 10.91 11.51 17.01
CA PRO A 52 11.63 12.73 16.63
C PRO A 52 11.61 13.76 17.76
N GLU A 53 12.76 14.39 18.04
CA GLU A 53 12.90 15.34 19.16
C GLU A 53 11.95 16.54 19.06
N ASP A 54 11.62 16.94 17.84
CA ASP A 54 10.74 18.06 17.51
C ASP A 54 9.28 17.66 17.27
N LEU A 55 8.89 16.40 17.51
CA LEU A 55 7.51 15.91 17.32
C LEU A 55 6.50 16.67 18.18
N PHE A 56 6.87 16.98 19.43
CA PHE A 56 6.01 17.63 20.42
C PHE A 56 6.15 19.16 20.43
N ILE A 57 7.07 19.71 19.63
CA ILE A 57 7.31 21.16 19.53
C ILE A 57 6.34 21.76 18.52
N ALA A 58 5.73 22.90 18.86
CA ALA A 58 4.83 23.60 17.95
C ALA A 58 5.59 24.22 16.77
N HIS A 59 5.10 23.96 15.56
CA HIS A 59 5.69 24.41 14.30
C HIS A 59 4.81 25.45 13.62
N GLU A 60 5.39 26.23 12.71
CA GLU A 60 4.64 27.21 11.92
C GLU A 60 3.55 26.55 11.08
N THR A 61 3.84 25.37 10.52
CA THR A 61 2.95 24.55 9.69
C THR A 61 1.81 23.90 10.45
N ASP A 62 1.89 23.83 11.79
CA ASP A 62 0.84 23.21 12.59
C ASP A 62 -0.46 24.01 12.48
N THR A 63 -1.58 23.29 12.34
CA THR A 63 -2.91 23.89 12.47
C THR A 63 -3.12 24.40 13.89
N SER A 64 -4.11 25.27 14.10
CA SER A 64 -4.47 25.75 15.44
C SER A 64 -4.81 24.59 16.39
N GLU A 65 -5.48 23.55 15.89
CA GLU A 65 -5.83 22.35 16.65
C GLU A 65 -4.59 21.54 17.03
N VAL A 66 -3.63 21.34 16.12
CA VAL A 66 -2.38 20.63 16.43
C VAL A 66 -1.55 21.42 17.45
N LYS A 67 -1.50 22.75 17.35
CA LYS A 67 -0.84 23.61 18.37
C LYS A 67 -1.50 23.45 19.73
N ALA A 68 -2.83 23.39 19.78
CA ALA A 68 -3.58 23.13 21.01
C ALA A 68 -3.28 21.73 21.57
N LEU A 69 -3.22 20.70 20.71
CA LEU A 69 -2.85 19.34 21.12
C LEU A 69 -1.43 19.29 21.72
N LYS A 70 -0.45 19.91 21.06
CA LYS A 70 0.94 20.00 21.56
C LYS A 70 1.05 20.81 22.86
N SER A 71 0.14 21.76 23.11
CA SER A 71 0.12 22.47 24.39
C SER A 71 -0.26 21.57 25.58
N ILE A 72 -1.00 20.48 25.31
CA ILE A 72 -1.43 19.46 26.27
C ILE A 72 -0.36 18.36 26.38
N VAL A 73 0.07 17.83 25.24
CA VAL A 73 1.07 16.75 25.10
C VAL A 73 2.39 17.35 24.64
N ARG A 74 3.24 17.73 25.59
CA ARG A 74 4.50 18.46 25.35
C ARG A 74 5.71 17.54 25.21
N SER A 75 5.54 16.28 25.57
CA SER A 75 6.56 15.26 25.55
C SER A 75 5.94 13.87 25.47
N GLU A 76 6.76 12.86 25.16
CA GLU A 76 6.34 11.45 25.22
C GLU A 76 5.79 11.06 26.60
N ARG A 77 6.29 11.65 27.69
CA ARG A 77 5.79 11.36 29.05
C ARG A 77 4.35 11.77 29.24
N ASP A 78 3.88 12.83 28.58
CA ASP A 78 2.50 13.28 28.70
C ASP A 78 1.50 12.28 28.08
N LEU A 79 1.98 11.31 27.30
CA LEU A 79 1.17 10.19 26.83
C LEU A 79 0.82 9.20 27.95
N SER A 80 1.46 9.27 29.13
CA SER A 80 1.05 8.50 30.31
C SER A 80 -0.23 8.98 30.96
N LEU A 81 -0.82 10.07 30.44
CA LEU A 81 -2.06 10.67 30.95
C LEU A 81 -3.19 9.63 31.12
N PHE A 82 -3.31 8.69 30.19
CA PHE A 82 -4.35 7.66 30.22
C PHE A 82 -4.13 6.67 31.37
N GLU A 83 -2.90 6.19 31.53
CA GLU A 83 -2.49 5.32 32.64
C GLU A 83 -2.70 6.01 34.00
N ASP A 84 -2.32 7.28 34.09
CA ASP A 84 -2.41 8.08 35.31
C ASP A 84 -3.87 8.33 35.69
N TYR A 85 -4.74 8.54 34.68
CA TYR A 85 -6.18 8.62 34.86
C TYR A 85 -6.77 7.33 35.44
N ASP A 86 -6.43 6.18 34.85
CA ASP A 86 -6.91 4.88 35.31
C ASP A 86 -6.42 4.54 36.73
N GLN A 87 -5.16 4.86 37.04
CA GLN A 87 -4.59 4.64 38.37
C GLN A 87 -5.36 5.40 39.44
N ILE A 88 -5.83 6.61 39.14
CA ILE A 88 -6.55 7.47 40.09
C ILE A 88 -8.05 7.13 40.16
N THR A 89 -8.64 6.65 39.06
CA THR A 89 -10.09 6.39 38.98
C THR A 89 -10.46 4.95 39.36
N THR A 90 -9.62 3.99 38.99
CA THR A 90 -9.88 2.55 39.18
C THR A 90 -8.92 1.89 40.17
N GLY A 91 -7.79 2.54 40.49
CA GLY A 91 -6.73 1.97 41.31
C GLY A 91 -5.76 1.04 40.56
N ALA A 92 -6.03 0.76 39.28
CA ALA A 92 -5.18 -0.05 38.41
C ALA A 92 -4.61 0.79 37.27
N ARG A 93 -3.31 0.66 37.00
CA ARG A 93 -2.66 1.28 35.86
C ARG A 93 -2.77 0.37 34.63
N GLN A 94 -3.74 0.62 33.75
CA GLN A 94 -3.87 -0.13 32.48
C GLN A 94 -3.07 0.56 31.38
N ASP A 95 -2.55 -0.20 30.41
CA ASP A 95 -1.87 0.35 29.24
C ASP A 95 -2.89 0.77 28.17
N HIS A 96 -2.69 1.95 27.58
CA HIS A 96 -3.58 2.59 26.61
C HIS A 96 -2.90 2.79 25.25
N LEU A 97 -2.31 1.73 24.71
CA LEU A 97 -1.55 1.78 23.46
C LEU A 97 -2.35 2.35 22.28
N ALA A 98 -3.61 1.93 22.10
CA ALA A 98 -4.42 2.39 20.99
C ALA A 98 -4.77 3.88 21.08
N GLU A 99 -5.05 4.41 22.28
CA GLU A 99 -5.27 5.84 22.51
C GLU A 99 -4.01 6.67 22.26
N LYS A 100 -2.84 6.22 22.72
CA LYS A 100 -1.55 6.87 22.43
C LYS A 100 -1.30 6.96 20.93
N VAL A 101 -1.59 5.90 20.19
CA VAL A 101 -1.45 5.86 18.73
C VAL A 101 -2.37 6.87 18.04
N LEU A 102 -3.61 7.07 18.51
CA LEU A 102 -4.51 8.09 17.96
C LEU A 102 -3.94 9.51 18.12
N VAL A 103 -3.37 9.82 19.29
CA VAL A 103 -2.71 11.11 19.55
C VAL A 103 -1.48 11.27 18.65
N LEU A 104 -0.62 10.26 18.61
CA LEU A 104 0.60 10.27 17.81
C LEU A 104 0.31 10.40 16.31
N GLY A 105 -0.77 9.81 15.79
CA GLY A 105 -1.15 9.97 14.39
C GLY A 105 -1.39 11.42 13.98
N ALA A 106 -2.06 12.19 14.84
CA ALA A 106 -2.29 13.62 14.60
C ALA A 106 -0.97 14.42 14.65
N LEU A 107 -0.08 14.10 15.59
CA LEU A 107 1.23 14.75 15.70
C LEU A 107 2.14 14.41 14.51
N PHE A 108 2.22 13.14 14.11
CA PHE A 108 3.03 12.69 12.98
C PHE A 108 2.56 13.28 11.65
N ARG A 109 1.25 13.42 11.42
CA ARG A 109 0.75 14.11 10.23
C ARG A 109 1.39 15.49 10.08
N SER A 110 1.29 16.31 11.12
CA SER A 110 1.84 17.66 11.08
C SER A 110 3.35 17.70 11.04
N TRP A 111 4.00 16.77 11.74
CA TRP A 111 5.46 16.64 11.71
C TRP A 111 5.99 16.28 10.32
N PHE A 112 5.40 15.30 9.63
CA PHE A 112 5.82 14.94 8.27
C PHE A 112 5.70 16.14 7.33
N ILE A 113 4.61 16.91 7.42
CA ILE A 113 4.41 18.13 6.63
C ILE A 113 5.45 19.20 6.96
N HIS A 114 5.76 19.41 8.24
CA HIS A 114 6.82 20.32 8.67
C HIS A 114 8.17 19.95 8.05
N ARG A 115 8.56 18.67 8.14
CA ARG A 115 9.85 18.16 7.65
C ARG A 115 10.06 18.35 6.15
N VAL A 116 8.99 18.39 5.38
CA VAL A 116 9.06 18.47 3.91
C VAL A 116 8.84 19.88 3.36
N LYS A 117 8.34 20.82 4.17
CA LYS A 117 8.05 22.20 3.74
C LYS A 117 9.26 22.88 3.11
N ASP A 118 10.41 22.79 3.76
CA ASP A 118 11.62 23.49 3.34
C ASP A 118 12.57 22.60 2.52
N ASN A 119 12.07 21.46 1.99
CA ASN A 119 12.87 20.55 1.18
C ASN A 119 12.73 20.90 -0.33
N PRO A 120 13.70 21.59 -0.94
CA PRO A 120 13.60 22.01 -2.34
C PRO A 120 13.55 20.81 -3.30
N LYS A 121 14.24 19.71 -2.98
CA LYS A 121 14.23 18.50 -3.81
C LYS A 121 12.84 17.88 -3.86
N MET A 122 12.10 17.89 -2.75
CA MET A 122 10.73 17.40 -2.73
C MET A 122 9.78 18.32 -3.50
N LYS A 123 9.93 19.64 -3.31
CA LYS A 123 9.16 20.65 -4.05
C LYS A 123 9.31 20.46 -5.57
N ASP A 124 10.54 20.27 -6.04
CA ASP A 124 10.84 20.07 -7.45
C ASP A 124 10.35 18.70 -7.95
N LEU A 125 10.57 17.63 -7.17
CA LEU A 125 10.13 16.28 -7.53
C LEU A 125 8.60 16.20 -7.68
N LEU A 126 7.84 16.84 -6.79
CA LEU A 126 6.38 16.87 -6.87
C LEU A 126 5.84 17.78 -7.99
N PHE A 127 6.68 18.66 -8.53
CA PHE A 127 6.30 19.49 -9.67
C PHE A 127 6.29 18.68 -10.97
N ASP A 128 7.40 18.04 -11.34
CA ASP A 128 7.54 17.33 -12.63
C ASP A 128 8.49 16.12 -12.61
N GLY A 129 8.80 15.59 -11.41
CA GLY A 129 9.66 14.44 -11.25
C GLY A 129 9.10 13.16 -11.90
N ARG A 130 9.87 12.57 -12.83
CA ARG A 130 9.50 11.31 -13.51
C ARG A 130 9.59 10.06 -12.62
N ASP A 131 10.29 10.15 -11.50
CA ASP A 131 10.49 9.04 -10.55
C ASP A 131 9.42 8.99 -9.44
N THR A 132 8.26 9.60 -9.71
CA THR A 132 7.13 9.67 -8.78
C THR A 132 6.11 8.59 -9.12
N VAL A 133 5.59 7.90 -8.10
CA VAL A 133 4.51 6.90 -8.27
C VAL A 133 3.15 7.58 -8.46
N GLY A 134 3.05 8.89 -8.16
CA GLY A 134 1.84 9.71 -8.32
C GLY A 134 1.90 10.66 -9.51
N ILE A 135 0.75 11.23 -9.88
CA ILE A 135 0.68 12.29 -10.90
C ILE A 135 1.27 13.57 -10.30
N THR A 136 2.34 14.09 -10.90
CA THR A 136 2.96 15.35 -10.49
C THR A 136 2.07 16.55 -10.78
N PHE A 137 2.32 17.68 -10.12
CA PHE A 137 1.53 18.88 -10.31
C PHE A 137 1.50 19.35 -11.77
N TYR A 138 2.64 19.36 -12.46
CA TYR A 138 2.71 19.83 -13.85
C TYR A 138 1.98 18.89 -14.81
N HIS A 139 2.12 17.58 -14.66
CA HIS A 139 1.37 16.63 -15.50
C HIS A 139 -0.14 16.71 -15.24
N LEU A 140 -0.54 17.06 -14.02
CA LEU A 140 -1.94 17.34 -13.70
C LEU A 140 -2.45 18.58 -14.45
N VAL A 141 -1.64 19.63 -14.53
CA VAL A 141 -1.95 20.85 -15.29
C VAL A 141 -2.06 20.56 -16.78
N GLU A 142 -1.10 19.84 -17.37
CA GLU A 142 -1.14 19.45 -18.79
C GLU A 142 -2.40 18.62 -19.11
N SER A 143 -2.71 17.66 -18.23
CA SER A 143 -3.91 16.83 -18.35
C SER A 143 -5.20 17.65 -18.29
N PHE A 144 -5.24 18.66 -17.42
CA PHE A 144 -6.41 19.51 -17.24
C PHE A 144 -6.60 20.49 -18.42
N ASP A 145 -5.50 21.02 -18.97
CA ASP A 145 -5.48 21.91 -20.13
C ASP A 145 -5.93 21.21 -21.42
N ALA A 146 -5.65 19.90 -21.55
CA ALA A 146 -6.14 19.08 -22.66
C ALA A 146 -7.67 18.97 -22.76
N GLY A 147 -8.43 19.46 -21.76
CA GLY A 147 -9.85 19.78 -21.91
C GLY A 147 -10.81 18.60 -21.77
N GLU A 148 -10.37 17.46 -21.20
CA GLU A 148 -11.23 16.29 -21.07
C GLU A 148 -12.06 16.35 -19.77
N ASP A 149 -13.36 16.67 -19.86
CA ASP A 149 -14.26 16.84 -18.70
C ASP A 149 -14.26 15.64 -17.73
N TRP A 150 -14.15 14.42 -18.27
CA TRP A 150 -14.10 13.22 -17.46
C TRP A 150 -12.80 13.08 -16.67
N LEU A 151 -11.70 13.59 -17.22
CA LEU A 151 -10.40 13.57 -16.56
C LEU A 151 -10.43 14.55 -15.39
N ARG A 152 -11.18 15.66 -15.50
CA ARG A 152 -11.42 16.60 -14.41
C ARG A 152 -12.17 15.96 -13.24
N GLU A 153 -13.21 15.18 -13.53
CA GLU A 153 -13.97 14.47 -12.50
C GLU A 153 -13.11 13.42 -11.77
N GLN A 154 -12.29 12.67 -12.52
CA GLN A 154 -11.37 11.69 -11.95
C GLN A 154 -10.27 12.35 -11.12
N ILE A 155 -9.61 13.38 -11.67
CA ILE A 155 -8.58 14.18 -10.99
C ILE A 155 -9.12 14.79 -9.69
N ASN A 156 -10.34 15.32 -9.73
CA ASN A 156 -11.00 15.91 -8.58
C ASN A 156 -11.25 14.85 -7.49
N ALA A 157 -11.68 13.65 -7.87
CA ALA A 157 -11.89 12.57 -6.90
C ALA A 157 -10.57 12.05 -6.29
N SER A 158 -9.51 11.91 -7.10
CA SER A 158 -8.36 11.05 -6.78
C SER A 158 -7.04 11.77 -6.47
N THR A 159 -6.97 13.10 -6.56
CA THR A 159 -5.69 13.81 -6.31
C THR A 159 -5.85 14.92 -5.26
N ASN A 160 -4.98 14.90 -4.25
CA ASN A 160 -4.92 16.01 -3.30
C ASN A 160 -4.27 17.26 -3.93
N HIS A 161 -3.45 17.10 -4.98
CA HIS A 161 -2.91 18.23 -5.75
C HIS A 161 -4.01 19.13 -6.33
N TYR A 162 -5.03 18.54 -6.96
CA TYR A 162 -6.18 19.30 -7.46
C TYR A 162 -6.95 19.96 -6.32
N LYS A 163 -7.33 19.17 -5.29
CA LYS A 163 -8.16 19.67 -4.18
C LYS A 163 -7.50 20.85 -3.46
N ALA A 164 -6.19 20.77 -3.22
CA ALA A 164 -5.42 21.83 -2.59
C ALA A 164 -5.31 23.09 -3.45
N ASN A 165 -5.28 22.94 -4.77
CA ASN A 165 -5.07 24.03 -5.73
C ASN A 165 -6.30 24.29 -6.60
N LYS A 166 -7.49 23.96 -6.10
CA LYS A 166 -8.73 23.98 -6.87
C LYS A 166 -8.98 25.32 -7.56
N VAL A 167 -8.73 26.43 -6.86
CA VAL A 167 -8.87 27.79 -7.42
C VAL A 167 -8.00 27.98 -8.66
N TYR A 168 -6.74 27.54 -8.59
CA TYR A 168 -5.83 27.60 -9.74
C TYR A 168 -6.39 26.80 -10.91
N PHE A 169 -6.74 25.53 -10.68
CA PHE A 169 -7.32 24.65 -11.70
C PHE A 169 -8.62 25.19 -12.31
N ASP A 170 -9.52 25.70 -11.49
CA ASP A 170 -10.80 26.24 -11.96
C ASP A 170 -10.62 27.48 -12.85
N THR A 171 -9.53 28.24 -12.68
CA THR A 171 -9.21 29.41 -13.51
C THR A 171 -8.41 29.10 -14.77
N LEU A 172 -7.98 27.85 -14.98
CA LEU A 172 -7.07 27.47 -16.08
C LEU A 172 -7.68 27.67 -17.47
N HIS A 173 -8.99 27.55 -17.62
CA HIS A 173 -9.70 27.74 -18.89
C HIS A 173 -9.59 29.18 -19.46
N LEU A 174 -9.02 30.12 -18.70
CA LEU A 174 -8.93 31.53 -19.07
C LEU A 174 -7.67 31.86 -19.87
N ASN A 175 -6.59 31.06 -19.80
CA ASN A 175 -5.32 31.33 -20.49
C ASN A 175 -4.54 30.05 -20.80
N PRO A 176 -3.81 29.97 -21.93
CA PRO A 176 -2.87 28.88 -22.19
C PRO A 176 -1.78 28.83 -21.10
N ILE A 177 -1.53 27.65 -20.54
CA ILE A 177 -0.59 27.49 -19.43
C ILE A 177 0.73 26.97 -19.95
N SER A 178 1.80 27.75 -19.76
CA SER A 178 3.16 27.27 -19.97
C SER A 178 3.69 26.56 -18.73
N ARG A 179 4.63 25.62 -18.90
CA ARG A 179 5.40 25.03 -17.79
C ARG A 179 5.98 26.08 -16.84
N SER A 180 6.53 27.18 -17.38
CA SER A 180 7.10 28.27 -16.59
C SER A 180 6.06 28.98 -15.72
N SER A 181 4.85 29.21 -16.25
CA SER A 181 3.76 29.80 -15.47
C SER A 181 3.24 28.87 -14.38
N ALA A 182 3.10 27.57 -14.67
CA ALA A 182 2.72 26.56 -13.68
C ALA A 182 3.77 26.42 -12.58
N PHE A 183 5.06 26.42 -12.94
CA PHE A 183 6.16 26.36 -11.98
C PHE A 183 6.19 27.60 -11.09
N SER A 184 6.01 28.81 -11.66
CA SER A 184 5.97 30.04 -10.86
C SER A 184 4.81 30.04 -9.86
N PHE A 185 3.64 29.54 -10.25
CA PHE A 185 2.53 29.35 -9.32
C PHE A 185 2.87 28.32 -8.23
N TRP A 186 3.39 27.15 -8.63
CA TRP A 186 3.75 26.08 -7.72
C TRP A 186 4.72 26.54 -6.63
N GLU A 187 5.78 27.24 -7.05
CA GLU A 187 6.80 27.76 -6.14
C GLU A 187 6.25 28.83 -5.18
N LYS A 188 5.43 29.75 -5.67
CA LYS A 188 4.92 30.88 -4.87
C LYS A 188 3.80 30.49 -3.93
N THR A 189 2.96 29.52 -4.31
CA THR A 189 1.70 29.26 -3.62
C THR A 189 1.26 27.80 -3.71
N GLY A 190 1.43 27.15 -4.86
CA GLY A 190 0.85 25.83 -5.10
C GLY A 190 1.35 24.73 -4.18
N TYR A 191 2.65 24.74 -3.87
CA TYR A 191 3.26 23.76 -2.96
C TYR A 191 2.78 23.96 -1.52
N ASP A 192 2.76 25.19 -1.03
CA ASP A 192 2.31 25.52 0.32
C ASP A 192 0.81 25.21 0.51
N ASN A 193 -0.02 25.48 -0.50
CA ASN A 193 -1.43 25.05 -0.52
C ASN A 193 -1.56 23.54 -0.36
N TYR A 194 -0.76 22.78 -1.12
CA TYR A 194 -0.75 21.32 -1.09
C TYR A 194 -0.38 20.77 0.30
N LEU A 195 0.70 21.29 0.88
CA LEU A 195 1.13 20.89 2.22
C LEU A 195 0.11 21.26 3.30
N ARG A 196 -0.47 22.48 3.24
CA ARG A 196 -1.53 22.91 4.16
C ARG A 196 -2.76 22.01 4.06
N TYR A 197 -3.13 21.61 2.85
CA TYR A 197 -4.26 20.72 2.60
C TYR A 197 -4.01 19.33 3.22
N LEU A 198 -2.84 18.73 2.96
CA LEU A 198 -2.48 17.43 3.56
C LEU A 198 -2.44 17.46 5.10
N ASN A 199 -2.14 18.61 5.71
CA ASN A 199 -2.07 18.73 7.17
C ASN A 199 -3.46 18.75 7.87
N GLN A 200 -4.57 18.85 7.12
CA GLN A 200 -5.91 18.86 7.70
C GLN A 200 -6.30 17.46 8.18
N SER A 201 -6.88 17.30 9.36
CA SER A 201 -7.19 15.99 10.01
C SER A 201 -8.26 15.13 9.31
N TRP A 202 -8.86 15.59 8.22
CA TRP A 202 -9.84 14.83 7.42
C TRP A 202 -9.37 14.55 6.00
N VAL A 203 -8.13 14.91 5.66
CA VAL A 203 -7.56 14.65 4.34
C VAL A 203 -6.95 13.26 4.32
N LYS A 204 -7.35 12.45 3.34
CA LYS A 204 -6.79 11.12 3.13
C LYS A 204 -5.43 11.24 2.45
N VAL A 205 -4.45 10.48 2.93
CA VAL A 205 -3.15 10.33 2.27
C VAL A 205 -3.14 9.06 1.41
N PHE A 206 -2.63 9.18 0.20
CA PHE A 206 -2.48 8.12 -0.78
C PHE A 206 -1.06 7.53 -0.73
N VAL A 207 -0.87 6.37 -1.38
CA VAL A 207 0.42 5.66 -1.41
C VAL A 207 1.56 6.55 -1.86
N HIS A 208 1.38 7.33 -2.93
CA HIS A 208 2.44 8.18 -3.46
C HIS A 208 2.86 9.26 -2.44
N GLU A 209 1.93 9.88 -1.72
CA GLU A 209 2.25 10.85 -0.66
C GLU A 209 3.02 10.19 0.48
N VAL A 210 2.61 8.99 0.87
CA VAL A 210 3.31 8.17 1.88
C VAL A 210 4.74 7.86 1.42
N GLU A 211 4.95 7.46 0.17
CA GLU A 211 6.27 7.15 -0.36
C GLU A 211 7.21 8.35 -0.29
N PHE A 212 6.76 9.56 -0.66
CA PHE A 212 7.58 10.76 -0.53
C PHE A 212 7.87 11.07 0.93
N MET A 213 6.87 10.99 1.82
CA MET A 213 7.07 11.19 3.26
C MET A 213 8.13 10.24 3.82
N LEU A 214 8.12 8.96 3.44
CA LEU A 214 9.10 7.97 3.88
C LEU A 214 10.48 8.21 3.27
N ARG A 215 10.54 8.43 1.95
CA ARG A 215 11.79 8.66 1.21
C ARG A 215 12.55 9.87 1.74
N PHE A 216 11.86 11.00 1.94
CA PHE A 216 12.47 12.26 2.38
C PHE A 216 12.77 12.33 3.89
N ASN A 217 12.29 11.36 4.67
CA ASN A 217 12.66 11.20 6.09
C ASN A 217 13.60 10.01 6.33
N ASP A 218 14.22 9.49 5.27
CA ASP A 218 15.20 8.41 5.37
C ASP A 218 14.71 7.11 6.03
N ILE A 219 13.43 6.79 5.82
CA ILE A 219 12.82 5.58 6.36
C ILE A 219 12.91 4.45 5.33
N SER A 220 13.36 3.26 5.76
CA SER A 220 13.41 2.04 4.95
C SER A 220 12.02 1.39 4.92
N TYR A 221 11.46 1.11 3.74
CA TYR A 221 10.08 0.61 3.64
C TYR A 221 9.80 -0.34 2.48
N THR A 222 8.74 -1.13 2.64
CA THR A 222 8.06 -1.84 1.55
C THR A 222 6.55 -1.70 1.70
N ILE A 223 5.87 -1.31 0.63
CA ILE A 223 4.41 -1.21 0.56
C ILE A 223 3.92 -2.27 -0.43
N TYR A 224 3.07 -3.16 0.04
CA TYR A 224 2.42 -4.20 -0.76
C TYR A 224 0.98 -3.81 -1.10
N ASN A 225 0.49 -4.21 -2.26
CA ASN A 225 -0.96 -4.25 -2.48
C ASN A 225 -1.49 -5.48 -1.75
N LYS A 226 -2.57 -5.37 -0.98
CA LYS A 226 -3.15 -6.50 -0.26
C LYS A 226 -3.68 -7.59 -1.21
N MET A 227 -3.98 -7.21 -2.46
CA MET A 227 -4.53 -8.07 -3.50
C MET A 227 -3.51 -8.50 -4.57
N GLU A 228 -2.43 -7.74 -4.73
CA GLU A 228 -1.49 -7.87 -5.85
C GLU A 228 -0.04 -7.80 -5.29
N ALA A 229 0.99 -7.90 -6.12
CA ALA A 229 2.37 -7.97 -5.65
C ALA A 229 2.86 -6.67 -4.94
N CYS A 230 4.17 -6.57 -4.70
CA CYS A 230 4.84 -5.38 -4.18
C CYS A 230 4.47 -4.13 -5.02
N VAL A 231 4.07 -3.04 -4.36
CA VAL A 231 3.74 -1.75 -4.99
C VAL A 231 4.98 -0.87 -5.08
N SER A 232 5.69 -0.72 -3.96
CA SER A 232 6.90 0.11 -3.88
C SER A 232 7.80 -0.37 -2.74
N SER A 233 9.11 -0.21 -2.89
CA SER A 233 10.09 -0.59 -1.88
C SER A 233 11.34 0.27 -1.99
N GLU A 234 11.86 0.67 -0.84
CA GLU A 234 13.13 1.38 -0.72
C GLU A 234 13.89 0.83 0.49
N SER A 235 15.02 0.18 0.22
CA SER A 235 15.88 -0.38 1.26
C SER A 235 17.02 0.60 1.57
N LYS A 236 17.06 1.09 2.81
CA LYS A 236 18.17 1.89 3.34
C LYS A 236 19.02 1.05 4.29
N ALA A 237 20.30 1.41 4.44
CA ALA A 237 21.21 0.71 5.32
C ALA A 237 20.98 1.14 6.78
N GLY A 238 20.64 0.18 7.64
CA GLY A 238 20.42 0.41 9.07
C GLY A 238 18.97 0.73 9.44
N GLY A 239 18.62 0.48 10.70
CA GLY A 239 17.27 0.65 11.25
C GLY A 239 16.32 -0.52 10.94
N PRO A 240 15.18 -0.59 11.64
CA PRO A 240 14.09 -1.50 11.31
C PRO A 240 13.42 -1.09 9.99
N HIS A 241 12.96 -2.10 9.24
CA HIS A 241 12.28 -1.91 7.96
C HIS A 241 10.76 -1.83 8.18
N LEU A 242 10.11 -0.80 7.63
CA LEU A 242 8.67 -0.60 7.70
C LEU A 242 7.96 -1.38 6.59
N GLU A 243 7.17 -2.39 6.95
CA GLU A 243 6.37 -3.15 5.97
C GLU A 243 4.89 -2.82 6.13
N LEU A 244 4.27 -2.34 5.05
CA LEU A 244 2.85 -1.97 4.99
C LEU A 244 2.14 -2.78 3.91
N ALA A 245 0.89 -3.15 4.13
CA ALA A 245 -0.01 -3.55 3.06
C ALA A 245 -1.09 -2.48 2.87
N ILE A 246 -1.52 -2.24 1.63
CA ILE A 246 -2.63 -1.35 1.33
C ILE A 246 -3.76 -2.08 0.61
N HIS A 247 -4.99 -1.86 1.04
CA HIS A 247 -6.15 -2.24 0.25
C HIS A 247 -6.52 -1.11 -0.73
N ALA A 248 -6.19 -1.28 -2.02
CA ALA A 248 -6.32 -0.23 -3.04
C ALA A 248 -7.75 0.33 -3.23
N GLU A 249 -8.80 -0.38 -2.81
CA GLU A 249 -10.18 0.14 -2.89
C GLU A 249 -10.54 1.11 -1.77
N TYR A 250 -9.90 0.95 -0.62
CA TYR A 250 -10.23 1.72 0.59
C TYR A 250 -9.10 2.66 0.97
N ASP A 251 -8.00 2.70 0.20
CA ASP A 251 -6.68 3.25 0.53
C ASP A 251 -6.39 3.20 2.05
N HIS A 252 -6.53 1.99 2.59
CA HIS A 252 -6.35 1.73 4.01
C HIS A 252 -5.07 0.94 4.24
N PHE A 253 -4.24 1.42 5.17
CA PHE A 253 -2.95 0.85 5.48
C PHE A 253 -3.03 -0.16 6.63
N TYR A 254 -2.39 -1.30 6.43
CA TYR A 254 -2.18 -2.35 7.40
C TYR A 254 -0.69 -2.43 7.71
N LEU A 255 -0.32 -2.66 8.97
CA LEU A 255 1.07 -2.83 9.39
C LEU A 255 1.42 -4.31 9.39
N ILE A 256 2.45 -4.72 8.65
CA ILE A 256 2.90 -6.11 8.62
C ILE A 256 3.82 -6.37 9.82
N PRO A 257 3.48 -7.30 10.71
CA PRO A 257 4.33 -7.66 11.84
C PRO A 257 5.56 -8.43 11.36
N ASN A 258 6.66 -8.30 12.12
CA ASN A 258 7.79 -9.23 12.06
C ASN A 258 7.91 -9.97 13.39
N GLU A 259 8.88 -10.88 13.49
CA GLU A 259 9.10 -11.70 14.70
C GLU A 259 9.27 -10.88 15.98
N ARG A 260 9.81 -9.65 15.88
CA ARG A 260 10.02 -8.76 17.03
C ARG A 260 8.77 -7.95 17.40
N THR A 261 7.94 -7.60 16.43
CA THR A 261 6.80 -6.68 16.63
C THR A 261 5.46 -7.40 16.79
N ALA A 262 5.38 -8.70 16.53
CA ALA A 262 4.13 -9.47 16.53
C ALA A 262 3.33 -9.34 17.82
N ASP A 263 3.92 -9.64 18.99
CA ASP A 263 3.20 -9.61 20.27
C ASP A 263 2.70 -8.21 20.64
N PHE A 264 3.52 -7.18 20.38
CA PHE A 264 3.15 -5.78 20.61
C PHE A 264 1.98 -5.35 19.71
N LEU A 265 2.00 -5.75 18.45
CA LEU A 265 0.95 -5.41 17.50
C LEU A 265 -0.34 -6.23 17.72
N GLU A 266 -0.26 -7.44 18.27
CA GLU A 266 -1.43 -8.19 18.72
C GLU A 266 -2.10 -7.50 19.93
N HIS A 267 -1.31 -6.99 20.87
CA HIS A 267 -1.81 -6.20 22.00
C HIS A 267 -2.56 -4.94 21.52
N TYR A 268 -1.98 -4.17 20.59
CA TYR A 268 -2.68 -3.08 19.92
C TYR A 268 -3.98 -3.55 19.24
N SER A 269 -3.91 -4.65 18.48
CA SER A 269 -5.05 -5.21 17.75
C SER A 269 -6.21 -5.57 18.68
N ALA A 270 -5.92 -6.10 19.87
CA ALA A 270 -6.93 -6.41 20.88
C ALA A 270 -7.64 -5.14 21.37
N GLN A 271 -6.89 -4.08 21.70
CA GLN A 271 -7.46 -2.80 22.11
C GLN A 271 -8.25 -2.13 20.99
N HIS A 272 -7.76 -2.17 19.75
CA HIS A 272 -8.45 -1.59 18.61
C HIS A 272 -9.75 -2.34 18.28
N ARG A 273 -9.75 -3.68 18.29
CA ARG A 273 -10.98 -4.47 18.10
C ARG A 273 -12.02 -4.18 19.18
N ARG A 274 -11.59 -4.02 20.43
CA ARG A 274 -12.46 -3.62 21.52
C ARG A 274 -13.07 -2.24 21.26
N SER A 275 -12.27 -1.24 20.87
CA SER A 275 -12.80 0.10 20.60
C SER A 275 -13.76 0.14 19.41
N LEU A 276 -13.57 -0.70 18.39
CA LEU A 276 -14.52 -0.87 17.29
C LEU A 276 -15.85 -1.47 17.77
N SER A 277 -15.81 -2.45 18.68
CA SER A 277 -17.01 -3.02 19.30
C SER A 277 -17.77 -1.97 20.13
N GLU A 278 -17.08 -1.29 21.05
CA GLU A 278 -17.67 -0.25 21.91
C GLU A 278 -18.25 0.90 21.05
N ARG A 279 -17.57 1.27 19.97
CA ARG A 279 -18.05 2.26 18.99
C ARG A 279 -19.34 1.80 18.32
N SER A 280 -19.41 0.55 17.90
CA SER A 280 -20.61 -0.02 17.28
C SER A 280 -21.80 0.01 18.25
N ASP A 281 -21.57 -0.33 19.52
CA ASP A 281 -22.60 -0.31 20.56
C ASP A 281 -23.14 1.11 20.77
N VAL A 282 -22.26 2.11 20.89
CA VAL A 282 -22.66 3.52 21.00
C VAL A 282 -23.45 3.96 19.76
N LEU A 283 -22.99 3.62 18.55
CA LEU A 283 -23.66 4.03 17.30
C LEU A 283 -25.05 3.39 17.13
N SER A 284 -25.29 2.20 17.70
CA SER A 284 -26.59 1.53 17.63
C SER A 284 -27.73 2.19 18.42
N LEU A 285 -27.42 3.11 19.35
CA LEU A 285 -28.40 3.71 20.28
C LEU A 285 -29.04 5.01 19.74
N ASP A 286 -29.99 4.92 18.83
CA ASP A 286 -30.61 6.09 18.17
C ASP A 286 -31.22 7.11 19.15
N GLY A 287 -31.15 8.41 18.81
CA GLY A 287 -31.73 9.49 19.60
C GLY A 287 -30.97 9.87 20.89
N HIS A 288 -29.88 9.18 21.21
CA HIS A 288 -29.03 9.50 22.36
C HIS A 288 -27.84 10.40 22.00
N ASP A 289 -27.35 11.16 22.98
CA ASP A 289 -26.07 11.87 22.87
C ASP A 289 -24.90 10.86 22.83
N LYS A 290 -24.45 10.56 21.61
CA LYS A 290 -23.37 9.60 21.33
C LYS A 290 -22.06 9.98 21.98
N VAL A 291 -21.75 11.28 22.04
CA VAL A 291 -20.50 11.78 22.65
C VAL A 291 -20.54 11.55 24.16
N ALA A 292 -21.65 11.88 24.82
CA ALA A 292 -21.82 11.64 26.25
C ALA A 292 -21.80 10.14 26.61
N LEU A 293 -22.34 9.28 25.74
CA LEU A 293 -22.24 7.83 25.90
C LEU A 293 -20.80 7.33 25.74
N ALA A 294 -20.10 7.78 24.70
CA ALA A 294 -18.72 7.40 24.44
C ALA A 294 -17.76 7.80 25.56
N LYS A 295 -18.03 8.92 26.27
CA LYS A 295 -17.26 9.33 27.46
C LYS A 295 -17.33 8.35 28.64
N LYS A 296 -18.33 7.48 28.68
CA LYS A 296 -18.47 6.44 29.71
C LYS A 296 -17.69 5.17 29.37
N SER A 297 -17.11 5.10 28.16
CA SER A 297 -16.38 3.92 27.73
C SER A 297 -15.03 3.81 28.44
N PRO A 298 -14.55 2.58 28.70
CA PRO A 298 -13.18 2.37 29.15
C PRO A 298 -12.14 2.81 28.12
N PHE A 299 -12.46 2.75 26.82
CA PHE A 299 -11.63 3.34 25.77
C PHE A 299 -11.77 4.87 25.80
N LEU A 300 -10.78 5.57 26.40
CA LEU A 300 -10.94 6.96 26.86
C LEU A 300 -11.13 7.96 25.73
N LEU A 301 -10.72 7.61 24.50
CA LEU A 301 -10.88 8.41 23.29
C LEU A 301 -11.96 7.90 22.33
N LEU A 302 -12.96 7.13 22.82
CA LEU A 302 -13.97 6.52 21.94
C LEU A 302 -14.75 7.56 21.12
N ALA A 303 -15.05 8.71 21.71
CA ALA A 303 -15.76 9.81 21.05
C ALA A 303 -15.02 10.31 19.79
N VAL A 304 -13.68 10.26 19.78
CA VAL A 304 -12.85 10.68 18.64
C VAL A 304 -13.08 9.77 17.42
N MET A 305 -13.51 8.53 17.63
CA MET A 305 -13.72 7.55 16.56
C MET A 305 -15.13 7.62 15.96
N LEU A 306 -16.02 8.46 16.49
CA LEU A 306 -17.38 8.58 15.97
C LEU A 306 -17.38 9.31 14.60
N PRO A 307 -18.35 9.02 13.71
CA PRO A 307 -18.60 9.80 12.51
C PRO A 307 -18.79 11.29 12.84
N THR A 308 -18.34 12.18 11.96
CA THR A 308 -18.42 13.64 12.18
C THR A 308 -19.85 14.15 12.37
N ALA A 309 -20.84 13.48 11.77
CA ALA A 309 -22.26 13.79 11.96
C ALA A 309 -22.71 13.64 13.43
N ASP A 310 -22.04 12.80 14.21
CA ASP A 310 -22.37 12.51 15.62
C ASP A 310 -21.57 13.41 16.60
N LEU A 311 -20.72 14.31 16.12
CA LEU A 311 -19.81 15.13 16.94
C LEU A 311 -20.32 16.54 17.25
N SER A 312 -21.62 16.81 17.08
CA SER A 312 -22.24 18.10 17.42
C SER A 312 -21.51 19.31 16.79
N GLY A 313 -21.06 19.17 15.53
CA GLY A 313 -20.36 20.23 14.79
C GLY A 313 -18.86 20.37 15.10
N LYS A 314 -18.28 19.51 15.95
CA LYS A 314 -16.85 19.49 16.25
C LYS A 314 -16.08 18.56 15.33
N THR A 315 -14.79 18.84 15.12
CA THR A 315 -13.88 17.89 14.47
C THR A 315 -13.46 16.80 15.47
N PRO A 316 -13.09 15.59 15.01
CA PRO A 316 -12.55 14.56 15.91
C PRO A 316 -11.33 15.04 16.71
N LEU A 317 -10.48 15.88 16.10
CA LEU A 317 -9.31 16.43 16.77
C LEU A 317 -9.68 17.42 17.88
N GLN A 318 -10.71 18.25 17.69
CA GLN A 318 -11.27 19.09 18.75
C GLN A 318 -11.81 18.24 19.91
N VAL A 319 -12.56 17.17 19.61
CA VAL A 319 -13.08 16.24 20.62
C VAL A 319 -11.94 15.56 21.39
N MET A 320 -10.84 15.20 20.70
CA MET A 320 -9.65 14.67 21.35
C MET A 320 -9.02 15.69 22.31
N ILE A 321 -8.82 16.93 21.87
CA ILE A 321 -8.22 18.01 22.67
C ILE A 321 -9.04 18.27 23.93
N GLU A 322 -10.36 18.43 23.79
CA GLU A 322 -11.27 18.63 24.92
C GLU A 322 -11.21 17.45 25.89
N ARG A 323 -11.22 16.21 25.38
CA ARG A 323 -11.15 15.03 26.23
C ARG A 323 -9.83 14.95 27.00
N LEU A 324 -8.70 15.22 26.36
CA LEU A 324 -7.40 15.23 27.04
C LEU A 324 -7.31 16.33 28.11
N GLN A 325 -7.90 17.49 27.87
CA GLN A 325 -8.01 18.55 28.89
C GLN A 325 -8.88 18.12 30.07
N GLU A 326 -10.04 17.51 29.81
CA GLU A 326 -10.91 16.95 30.84
C GLU A 326 -10.17 15.94 31.72
N LEU A 327 -9.49 14.96 31.11
CA LEU A 327 -8.72 13.94 31.85
C LEU A 327 -7.66 14.59 32.76
N LYS A 328 -6.93 15.58 32.23
CA LYS A 328 -5.90 16.30 32.98
C LYS A 328 -6.49 17.08 34.17
N SER A 329 -7.62 17.74 33.96
CA SER A 329 -8.33 18.47 35.03
C SER A 329 -8.89 17.52 36.09
N GLU A 330 -9.43 16.36 35.71
CA GLU A 330 -9.95 15.35 36.64
C GLU A 330 -8.84 14.75 37.51
N ILE A 331 -7.66 14.50 36.94
CA ILE A 331 -6.46 14.06 37.67
C ILE A 331 -6.07 15.09 38.73
N ALA A 332 -5.93 16.36 38.33
CA ALA A 332 -5.54 17.45 39.24
C ALA A 332 -6.54 17.60 40.41
N LEU A 333 -7.84 17.60 40.12
CA LEU A 333 -8.89 17.73 41.14
C LEU A 333 -8.88 16.59 42.17
N ARG A 334 -8.49 15.38 41.77
CA ARG A 334 -8.43 14.22 42.66
C ARG A 334 -7.15 14.18 43.48
N GLN A 335 -6.04 14.69 42.95
CA GLN A 335 -4.78 14.84 43.69
C GLN A 335 -4.87 15.94 44.76
N ASP A 336 -5.65 16.99 44.51
CA ASP A 336 -5.82 18.11 45.46
C ASP A 336 -6.77 17.80 46.63
N LYS A 337 -7.60 16.75 46.52
CA LYS A 337 -8.45 16.34 47.65
C LYS A 337 -7.56 15.72 48.71
N PRO A 338 -7.38 16.36 49.89
CA PRO A 338 -6.65 15.74 50.98
C PRO A 338 -7.34 14.41 51.25
N HIS A 339 -6.59 13.30 51.16
CA HIS A 339 -7.09 12.03 51.62
C HIS A 339 -7.67 12.27 53.01
N PRO A 340 -8.98 12.03 53.24
CA PRO A 340 -9.52 12.15 54.57
C PRO A 340 -8.65 11.24 55.41
N LEU A 341 -7.94 11.83 56.38
CA LEU A 341 -7.09 11.12 57.33
C LEU A 341 -7.95 10.03 57.93
N GLY A 342 -7.88 8.84 57.33
CA GLY A 342 -8.53 7.65 57.79
C GLY A 342 -7.87 7.35 59.11
N PHE A 343 -8.59 7.70 60.18
CA PHE A 343 -8.51 7.05 61.47
C PHE A 343 -8.52 5.54 61.25
N PHE A 344 -7.35 4.94 61.01
CA PHE A 344 -7.22 3.50 61.03
C PHE A 344 -6.96 3.10 62.47
N ASP A 345 -8.05 2.67 63.09
CA ASP A 345 -8.08 1.82 64.26
C ASP A 345 -7.07 0.69 64.11
N ALA A 346 -6.11 0.67 65.03
CA ALA A 346 -5.09 -0.36 65.14
C ALA A 346 -5.73 -1.65 65.66
N LYS A 347 -6.27 -2.49 64.78
CA LYS A 347 -6.52 -3.91 65.07
C LYS A 347 -6.03 -4.83 63.95
N LYS A 348 -4.72 -5.11 64.02
CA LYS A 348 -4.18 -6.47 64.20
C LYS A 348 -4.83 -7.59 63.37
N THR A 349 -4.21 -7.91 62.23
CA THR A 349 -4.12 -9.32 61.81
C THR A 349 -2.78 -9.59 61.13
N LEU A 350 -1.94 -10.28 61.88
CA LEU A 350 -0.72 -10.93 61.45
C LEU A 350 -1.11 -12.14 60.57
N SER A 351 -0.70 -12.18 59.31
CA SER A 351 -0.63 -13.45 58.60
C SER A 351 0.58 -13.50 57.67
N LYS A 352 1.19 -14.68 57.70
CA LYS A 352 2.50 -15.06 57.18
C LYS A 352 2.52 -15.25 55.67
N ASP A 353 3.72 -15.02 55.13
CA ASP A 353 4.38 -15.71 54.02
C ASP A 353 3.55 -16.14 52.80
N LEU A 354 3.84 -15.53 51.66
CA LEU A 354 4.11 -16.30 50.44
C LEU A 354 4.95 -15.50 49.43
N ASN A 355 6.14 -16.05 49.17
CA ASN A 355 7.06 -15.67 48.11
C ASN A 355 6.38 -15.65 46.74
N HIS A 356 6.48 -14.54 46.02
CA HIS A 356 6.47 -14.56 44.55
C HIS A 356 7.62 -13.70 44.00
N LYS A 357 8.41 -14.36 43.15
CA LYS A 357 9.52 -13.84 42.35
C LYS A 357 9.11 -12.60 41.55
N THR A 358 9.75 -11.48 41.85
CA THR A 358 9.72 -10.25 41.05
C THR A 358 10.77 -10.33 39.95
N ALA A 359 10.37 -10.09 38.70
CA ALA A 359 11.28 -9.79 37.59
C ALA A 359 11.81 -8.35 37.73
N PRO A 360 13.06 -8.06 37.30
CA PRO A 360 13.68 -6.78 37.60
C PRO A 360 13.17 -5.65 36.70
N SER A 361 12.71 -4.61 37.39
CA SER A 361 12.58 -3.23 36.91
C SER A 361 13.95 -2.70 36.49
N ALA A 362 14.06 -2.19 35.26
CA ALA A 362 15.22 -1.44 34.79
C ALA A 362 14.96 0.05 34.97
N SER A 363 15.49 0.60 36.08
CA SER A 363 15.61 2.04 36.30
C SER A 363 16.84 2.62 35.60
N ALA A 364 16.68 3.89 35.25
CA ALA A 364 17.61 4.80 34.60
C ALA A 364 19.01 4.93 35.22
N THR A 365 20.03 4.97 34.36
CA THR A 365 21.27 5.80 34.42
C THR A 365 21.94 5.59 33.05
N ALA A 366 22.55 6.54 32.33
CA ALA A 366 23.18 7.79 32.68
C ALA A 366 23.19 8.76 31.48
N VAL A 367 23.21 10.04 31.82
CA VAL A 367 23.41 11.19 30.93
C VAL A 367 24.86 11.23 30.47
N HIS A 368 25.11 11.37 29.17
CA HIS A 368 26.36 11.93 28.64
C HIS A 368 26.04 13.01 27.60
N PRO A 369 26.57 14.24 27.75
CA PRO A 369 26.35 15.32 26.79
C PRO A 369 27.34 15.20 25.63
N LEU A 370 26.83 15.14 24.40
CA LEU A 370 27.64 15.41 23.21
C LEU A 370 27.55 16.90 22.90
N GLN A 371 28.68 17.59 23.04
CA GLN A 371 28.88 18.93 22.47
C GLN A 371 29.08 18.84 20.94
N PRO A 372 28.69 19.88 20.19
CA PRO A 372 28.82 19.92 18.74
C PRO A 372 30.24 20.29 18.31
N VAL A 373 30.87 19.45 17.48
CA VAL A 373 32.13 19.80 16.80
C VAL A 373 31.78 20.45 15.46
N SER A 374 31.76 21.79 15.46
CA SER A 374 31.93 22.62 14.27
C SER A 374 33.42 22.81 13.99
N ASN A 375 33.73 23.02 12.70
CA ASN A 375 34.97 23.55 12.11
C ASN A 375 35.88 22.52 11.43
N ARG A 376 35.77 22.46 10.10
CA ARG A 376 36.85 22.02 9.20
C ARG A 376 37.03 23.10 8.12
N PRO A 377 38.19 23.76 8.00
CA PRO A 377 38.49 24.65 6.88
C PRO A 377 39.07 23.85 5.69
N PRO A 378 39.09 24.45 4.48
CA PRO A 378 39.44 23.76 3.24
C PRO A 378 40.96 23.76 3.02
N LEU A 379 41.51 22.73 2.38
CA LEU A 379 42.86 22.77 1.84
C LEU A 379 42.86 22.42 0.36
N ALA A 380 43.35 23.40 -0.40
CA ALA A 380 43.55 23.38 -1.83
C ALA A 380 44.87 22.69 -2.19
N THR A 381 44.89 22.16 -3.41
CA THR A 381 46.01 22.10 -4.37
C THR A 381 47.41 21.75 -3.87
N MET A 382 47.92 20.58 -4.29
CA MET A 382 49.30 20.49 -4.80
C MET A 382 49.36 19.54 -6.01
N GLU A 383 50.00 20.07 -7.04
CA GLU A 383 50.30 19.52 -8.35
C GLU A 383 51.79 19.14 -8.40
N SER A 384 52.20 18.38 -9.43
CA SER A 384 53.59 18.08 -9.87
C SER A 384 54.27 16.86 -9.20
N ALA A 385 54.99 15.96 -9.88
CA ALA A 385 55.67 16.03 -11.18
C ALA A 385 55.90 14.64 -11.83
N VAL A 386 55.77 14.61 -13.16
CA VAL A 386 56.64 14.05 -14.22
C VAL A 386 57.36 12.69 -14.04
N ALA A 387 57.15 11.84 -15.08
CA ALA A 387 57.69 10.52 -15.47
C ALA A 387 59.22 10.52 -15.82
N PRO A 388 59.84 9.56 -16.56
CA PRO A 388 59.40 8.27 -17.12
C PRO A 388 60.42 7.10 -17.02
N HIS A 389 60.01 5.86 -17.29
CA HIS A 389 60.90 4.86 -17.92
C HIS A 389 60.12 3.89 -18.82
N ALA A 390 60.78 3.53 -19.92
CA ALA A 390 60.23 2.93 -21.12
C ALA A 390 60.30 1.39 -21.15
N LEU A 391 59.33 0.81 -21.85
CA LEU A 391 59.33 -0.35 -22.76
C LEU A 391 60.38 -1.47 -22.60
N ILE A 392 59.91 -2.72 -22.50
CA ILE A 392 60.08 -3.82 -23.51
C ILE A 392 59.12 -5.00 -23.19
N PRO A 393 58.44 -5.61 -24.18
CA PRO A 393 57.58 -6.82 -24.07
C PRO A 393 58.32 -8.08 -24.61
N PRO A 394 57.65 -9.21 -24.96
CA PRO A 394 56.73 -10.10 -24.21
C PRO A 394 57.22 -11.58 -24.23
N VAL A 395 56.71 -12.46 -23.35
CA VAL A 395 56.81 -13.93 -23.55
C VAL A 395 55.48 -14.59 -23.17
N GLY A 396 55.01 -15.47 -24.05
CA GLY A 396 53.64 -15.95 -24.14
C GLY A 396 53.19 -16.97 -23.09
N SER A 397 51.87 -17.04 -22.95
CA SER A 397 51.15 -18.14 -22.30
C SER A 397 49.93 -18.44 -23.16
N VAL A 398 50.00 -19.59 -23.83
CA VAL A 398 48.93 -20.21 -24.60
C VAL A 398 47.91 -20.75 -23.60
N MET A 399 46.71 -20.16 -23.56
CA MET A 399 45.55 -20.70 -22.84
C MET A 399 44.63 -21.44 -23.82
N PRO A 400 44.14 -22.64 -23.46
CA PRO A 400 43.28 -23.43 -24.33
C PRO A 400 41.88 -22.79 -24.43
N SER A 401 41.43 -22.62 -25.67
CA SER A 401 40.08 -22.22 -26.05
C SER A 401 39.07 -23.26 -25.56
N SER A 402 38.42 -23.01 -24.42
CA SER A 402 37.17 -23.66 -24.05
C SER A 402 36.01 -22.74 -24.40
N SER A 403 35.44 -22.95 -25.59
CA SER A 403 34.24 -22.29 -26.09
C SER A 403 32.99 -22.80 -25.37
N GLY A 404 32.97 -22.71 -24.04
CA GLY A 404 31.75 -22.85 -23.25
C GLY A 404 30.87 -21.63 -23.46
N ARG A 405 30.04 -21.65 -24.52
CA ARG A 405 28.95 -20.67 -24.71
C ARG A 405 28.07 -20.71 -23.46
N LYS A 406 28.32 -19.81 -22.51
CA LYS A 406 27.42 -19.51 -21.40
C LYS A 406 26.10 -19.08 -22.04
N LYS A 407 25.10 -19.97 -22.06
CA LYS A 407 23.73 -19.62 -22.48
C LYS A 407 23.29 -18.46 -21.59
N LYS A 408 23.26 -17.23 -22.16
CA LYS A 408 22.71 -16.05 -21.50
C LYS A 408 21.29 -16.43 -21.08
N ARG A 409 21.00 -16.35 -19.77
CA ARG A 409 19.62 -16.46 -19.29
C ARG A 409 18.82 -15.35 -19.95
N GLN A 410 17.92 -15.73 -20.84
CA GLN A 410 17.02 -14.78 -21.47
C GLN A 410 16.09 -14.26 -20.38
N ARG A 411 16.11 -12.94 -20.15
CA ARG A 411 15.19 -12.29 -19.21
C ARG A 411 13.79 -12.34 -19.82
N LEU A 412 12.80 -12.71 -19.01
CA LEU A 412 11.40 -12.63 -19.41
C LEU A 412 11.00 -11.18 -19.63
N THR A 413 10.20 -10.91 -20.66
CA THR A 413 9.56 -9.60 -20.84
C THR A 413 8.47 -9.39 -19.79
N GLU A 414 7.99 -8.16 -19.64
CA GLU A 414 6.93 -7.86 -18.68
C GLU A 414 5.61 -8.58 -19.03
N GLN A 415 5.33 -8.72 -20.32
CA GLN A 415 4.17 -9.45 -20.82
C GLN A 415 4.27 -10.95 -20.50
N GLU A 416 5.46 -11.53 -20.64
CA GLU A 416 5.71 -12.93 -20.30
C GLU A 416 5.56 -13.16 -18.79
N LYS A 417 5.94 -12.18 -17.95
CA LYS A 417 5.67 -12.23 -16.51
C LYS A 417 4.18 -12.17 -16.21
N ASN A 418 3.44 -11.26 -16.84
CA ASN A 418 1.99 -11.12 -16.63
C ASN A 418 1.24 -12.40 -16.99
N TYR A 419 1.59 -13.04 -18.11
CA TYR A 419 1.01 -14.33 -18.49
C TYR A 419 1.39 -15.44 -17.50
N ALA A 420 2.65 -15.50 -17.05
CA ALA A 420 3.08 -16.44 -16.01
C ALA A 420 2.33 -16.24 -14.69
N TYR A 421 2.05 -14.99 -14.29
CA TYR A 421 1.22 -14.69 -13.11
C TYR A 421 -0.23 -15.16 -13.29
N ALA A 422 -0.83 -14.94 -14.47
CA ALA A 422 -2.18 -15.43 -14.76
C ALA A 422 -2.27 -16.97 -14.73
N LEU A 423 -1.25 -17.67 -15.22
CA LEU A 423 -1.14 -19.14 -15.09
C LEU A 423 -1.06 -19.57 -13.62
N TYR A 424 -0.28 -18.85 -12.81
CA TYR A 424 -0.18 -19.14 -11.38
C TYR A 424 -1.52 -18.93 -10.65
N GLU A 425 -2.26 -17.86 -10.94
CA GLU A 425 -3.61 -17.66 -10.37
C GLU A 425 -4.56 -18.80 -10.74
N LEU A 426 -4.47 -19.29 -11.99
CA LEU A 426 -5.23 -20.44 -12.44
C LEU A 426 -4.82 -21.71 -11.66
N GLU A 427 -3.52 -21.93 -11.42
CA GLU A 427 -3.02 -23.04 -10.59
C GLU A 427 -3.57 -22.97 -9.17
N GLN A 428 -3.56 -21.79 -8.54
CA GLN A 428 -4.12 -21.62 -7.20
C GLN A 428 -5.61 -21.99 -7.16
N LYS A 429 -6.37 -21.65 -8.20
CA LYS A 429 -7.77 -22.11 -8.32
C LYS A 429 -7.91 -23.61 -8.52
N VAL A 430 -7.02 -24.24 -9.29
CA VAL A 430 -6.98 -25.71 -9.40
C VAL A 430 -6.78 -26.33 -8.01
N LEU A 431 -5.85 -25.82 -7.21
CA LEU A 431 -5.60 -26.30 -5.85
C LEU A 431 -6.79 -26.07 -4.92
N GLU A 432 -7.44 -24.90 -4.99
CA GLU A 432 -8.66 -24.61 -4.22
C GLU A 432 -9.78 -25.61 -4.55
N PHE A 433 -10.04 -25.87 -5.83
CA PHE A 433 -11.08 -26.83 -6.22
C PHE A 433 -10.73 -28.26 -5.88
N LYS A 434 -9.44 -28.62 -5.91
CA LYS A 434 -8.97 -29.93 -5.41
C LYS A 434 -9.31 -30.12 -3.94
N VAL A 435 -8.97 -29.14 -3.10
CA VAL A 435 -9.27 -29.18 -1.67
C VAL A 435 -10.77 -29.23 -1.43
N LEU A 436 -11.57 -28.48 -2.19
CA LEU A 436 -13.03 -28.50 -2.10
C LEU A 436 -13.65 -29.82 -2.58
N SER A 437 -13.05 -30.49 -3.59
CA SER A 437 -13.53 -31.79 -4.08
C SER A 437 -13.17 -32.92 -3.12
N GLU A 438 -12.00 -32.85 -2.47
CA GLU A 438 -11.57 -33.80 -1.44
C GLU A 438 -12.38 -33.63 -0.13
N ASN A 439 -12.71 -32.40 0.26
CA ASN A 439 -13.40 -32.10 1.53
C ASN A 439 -14.95 -32.11 1.44
N GLY A 440 -15.53 -32.01 0.23
CA GLY A 440 -16.96 -31.84 0.04
C GLY A 440 -17.57 -32.82 -0.96
N LYS A 441 -18.59 -33.58 -0.57
CA LYS A 441 -19.35 -34.55 -1.39
C LYS A 441 -20.17 -33.92 -2.55
N ARG A 442 -19.76 -32.79 -3.13
CA ARG A 442 -20.48 -32.17 -4.26
C ARG A 442 -19.72 -32.46 -5.56
N PRO A 443 -20.25 -33.32 -6.45
CA PRO A 443 -19.62 -33.67 -7.73
C PRO A 443 -19.15 -32.45 -8.55
N LYS A 444 -19.89 -31.35 -8.46
CA LYS A 444 -19.58 -30.08 -9.14
C LYS A 444 -18.17 -29.53 -8.87
N TYR A 445 -17.56 -29.82 -7.72
CA TYR A 445 -16.19 -29.34 -7.42
C TYR A 445 -15.13 -30.24 -8.03
N GLN A 446 -15.42 -31.54 -8.17
CA GLN A 446 -14.56 -32.46 -8.89
C GLN A 446 -14.56 -32.14 -10.39
N ASP A 447 -15.73 -31.82 -10.95
CA ASP A 447 -15.85 -31.38 -12.34
C ASP A 447 -15.06 -30.08 -12.57
N ALA A 448 -15.24 -29.08 -11.69
CA ALA A 448 -14.47 -27.83 -11.73
C ALA A 448 -12.95 -28.06 -11.65
N PHE A 449 -12.51 -28.92 -10.73
CA PHE A 449 -11.11 -29.28 -10.57
C PHE A 449 -10.54 -29.93 -11.83
N ASN A 450 -11.26 -30.91 -12.39
CA ASN A 450 -10.84 -31.60 -13.60
C ASN A 450 -10.73 -30.65 -14.80
N GLU A 451 -11.73 -29.78 -14.98
CA GLU A 451 -11.80 -28.86 -16.12
C GLU A 451 -10.79 -27.72 -16.04
N ILE A 452 -10.70 -27.05 -14.89
CA ILE A 452 -9.70 -25.98 -14.67
C ILE A 452 -8.30 -26.58 -14.65
N GLY A 453 -8.13 -27.79 -14.11
CA GLY A 453 -6.87 -28.53 -14.12
C GLY A 453 -6.42 -28.88 -15.54
N ALA A 454 -7.34 -29.29 -16.41
CA ALA A 454 -7.04 -29.55 -17.82
C ALA A 454 -6.66 -28.26 -18.56
N LEU A 455 -7.41 -27.17 -18.37
CA LEU A 455 -7.07 -25.86 -18.94
C LEU A 455 -5.66 -25.43 -18.51
N HIS A 456 -5.38 -25.44 -17.20
CA HIS A 456 -4.09 -25.06 -16.66
C HIS A 456 -2.94 -25.89 -17.26
N LYS A 457 -3.10 -27.22 -17.27
CA LYS A 457 -2.12 -28.14 -17.84
C LYS A 457 -1.82 -27.81 -19.31
N ASN A 458 -2.86 -27.60 -20.13
CA ASN A 458 -2.70 -27.31 -21.54
C ASN A 458 -2.02 -25.96 -21.77
N LEU A 459 -2.45 -24.91 -21.07
CA LEU A 459 -1.85 -23.58 -21.18
C LEU A 459 -0.38 -23.54 -20.73
N VAL A 460 -0.03 -24.29 -19.68
CA VAL A 460 1.36 -24.48 -19.23
C VAL A 460 2.18 -25.22 -20.30
N THR A 461 1.61 -26.23 -20.96
CA THR A 461 2.28 -26.92 -22.06
C THR A 461 2.56 -25.96 -23.22
N TYR A 462 1.56 -25.23 -23.71
CA TYR A 462 1.74 -24.26 -24.80
C TYR A 462 2.77 -23.18 -24.44
N TRP A 463 2.75 -22.71 -23.19
CA TRP A 463 3.73 -21.74 -22.67
C TRP A 463 5.16 -22.28 -22.67
N ASN A 464 5.33 -23.53 -22.24
CA ASN A 464 6.64 -24.16 -22.19
C ASN A 464 7.18 -24.43 -23.59
N ASP A 465 6.32 -24.80 -24.54
CA ASP A 465 6.70 -25.02 -25.93
C ASP A 465 7.11 -23.69 -26.59
N TYR A 466 6.35 -22.62 -26.35
CA TYR A 466 6.74 -21.26 -26.75
C TYR A 466 8.09 -20.83 -26.15
N ASN A 467 8.30 -21.04 -24.85
CA ASN A 467 9.55 -20.67 -24.19
C ASN A 467 10.78 -21.46 -24.65
N LYS A 468 10.57 -22.70 -25.14
CA LYS A 468 11.64 -23.54 -25.71
C LYS A 468 11.89 -23.24 -27.19
N SER A 469 10.96 -22.58 -27.86
CA SER A 469 11.09 -22.18 -29.27
C SER A 469 12.16 -21.08 -29.45
N ASN A 470 12.39 -20.69 -30.70
CA ASN A 470 13.19 -19.52 -31.04
C ASN A 470 12.48 -18.18 -30.71
N LYS A 471 11.23 -18.22 -30.20
CA LYS A 471 10.38 -17.06 -29.91
C LYS A 471 10.22 -16.12 -31.09
N ASN A 472 10.13 -16.68 -32.30
CA ASN A 472 9.78 -15.93 -33.49
C ASN A 472 8.25 -15.71 -33.56
N GLU A 473 7.82 -14.95 -34.56
CA GLU A 473 6.41 -14.64 -34.81
C GLU A 473 5.55 -15.90 -34.98
N GLU A 474 6.00 -16.86 -35.79
CA GLU A 474 5.29 -18.14 -35.99
C GLU A 474 5.08 -18.93 -34.69
N ALA A 475 6.10 -19.00 -33.83
CA ALA A 475 5.99 -19.69 -32.54
C ALA A 475 5.04 -18.96 -31.58
N TYR A 476 5.00 -17.63 -31.65
CA TYR A 476 4.06 -16.83 -30.88
C TYR A 476 2.63 -17.02 -31.40
N ASP A 477 2.41 -16.99 -32.71
CA ASP A 477 1.10 -17.20 -33.31
C ASP A 477 0.54 -18.58 -32.97
N LEU A 478 1.36 -19.62 -33.07
CA LEU A 478 0.97 -20.96 -32.65
C LEU A 478 0.57 -21.01 -31.16
N PHE A 479 1.39 -20.43 -30.29
CA PHE A 479 1.09 -20.33 -28.86
C PHE A 479 -0.23 -19.58 -28.60
N ARG A 480 -0.43 -18.46 -29.30
CA ARG A 480 -1.60 -17.60 -29.18
C ARG A 480 -2.85 -18.34 -29.62
N GLU A 481 -2.84 -18.94 -30.81
CA GLU A 481 -3.97 -19.69 -31.36
C GLU A 481 -4.35 -20.86 -30.45
N GLN A 482 -3.36 -21.66 -30.03
CA GLN A 482 -3.61 -22.80 -29.13
C GLN A 482 -4.17 -22.37 -27.78
N SER A 483 -3.61 -21.31 -27.19
CA SER A 483 -4.06 -20.81 -25.90
C SER A 483 -5.47 -20.21 -25.98
N LEU A 484 -5.77 -19.42 -27.02
CA LEU A 484 -7.10 -18.85 -27.22
C LEU A 484 -8.15 -19.91 -27.52
N ALA A 485 -7.84 -20.89 -28.37
CA ALA A 485 -8.73 -22.01 -28.67
C ALA A 485 -9.03 -22.84 -27.42
N GLU A 486 -8.03 -23.10 -26.57
CA GLU A 486 -8.20 -23.83 -25.33
C GLU A 486 -9.02 -23.06 -24.30
N ILE A 487 -8.78 -21.75 -24.17
CA ILE A 487 -9.59 -20.88 -23.31
C ILE A 487 -11.04 -20.84 -23.81
N ALA A 488 -11.26 -20.66 -25.11
CA ALA A 488 -12.59 -20.61 -25.71
C ALA A 488 -13.36 -21.92 -25.48
N ARG A 489 -12.70 -23.07 -25.66
CA ARG A 489 -13.29 -24.40 -25.43
C ARG A 489 -13.76 -24.59 -23.99
N ASN A 490 -13.01 -24.07 -23.01
CA ASN A 490 -13.32 -24.25 -21.59
C ASN A 490 -14.14 -23.09 -20.98
N LYS A 491 -14.29 -21.96 -21.68
CA LYS A 491 -14.91 -20.71 -21.17
C LYS A 491 -16.27 -20.93 -20.53
N ARG A 492 -17.25 -21.47 -21.28
CA ARG A 492 -18.63 -21.65 -20.79
C ARG A 492 -18.70 -22.48 -19.52
N ARG A 493 -17.79 -23.45 -19.37
CA ARG A 493 -17.79 -24.35 -18.21
C ARG A 493 -17.12 -23.69 -17.00
N ILE A 494 -16.04 -22.96 -17.24
CA ILE A 494 -15.31 -22.22 -16.19
C ILE A 494 -16.13 -21.03 -15.65
N GLU A 495 -16.87 -20.32 -16.50
CA GLU A 495 -17.73 -19.20 -16.08
C GLU A 495 -18.88 -19.63 -15.17
N HIS A 496 -19.26 -20.91 -15.21
CA HIS A 496 -20.23 -21.47 -14.29
C HIS A 496 -19.72 -21.53 -12.84
N HIS A 497 -18.41 -21.35 -12.62
CA HIS A 497 -17.78 -21.36 -11.31
C HIS A 497 -17.44 -19.92 -10.83
N ARG A 498 -17.95 -19.56 -9.64
CA ARG A 498 -17.79 -18.22 -9.06
C ARG A 498 -16.31 -17.84 -8.93
N GLY A 499 -15.92 -16.73 -9.55
CA GLY A 499 -14.58 -16.14 -9.45
C GLY A 499 -13.61 -16.54 -10.56
N CYS A 500 -13.91 -17.55 -11.38
CA CYS A 500 -13.02 -18.00 -12.44
C CYS A 500 -13.07 -17.16 -13.72
N GLY A 501 -14.17 -16.44 -13.98
CA GLY A 501 -14.30 -15.56 -15.15
C GLY A 501 -13.25 -14.44 -15.19
N LYS A 502 -12.80 -13.95 -14.02
CA LYS A 502 -11.74 -12.93 -13.93
C LYS A 502 -10.38 -13.49 -14.38
N ILE A 503 -10.07 -14.72 -13.99
CA ILE A 503 -8.80 -15.39 -14.33
C ILE A 503 -8.77 -15.70 -15.83
N VAL A 504 -9.89 -16.19 -16.39
CA VAL A 504 -10.03 -16.42 -17.84
C VAL A 504 -9.80 -15.13 -18.63
N THR A 505 -10.38 -14.02 -18.18
CA THR A 505 -10.19 -12.70 -18.79
C THR A 505 -8.72 -12.27 -18.76
N ASN A 506 -8.06 -12.40 -17.60
CA ASN A 506 -6.63 -12.07 -17.45
C ASN A 506 -5.74 -12.97 -18.33
N LEU A 507 -6.07 -14.25 -18.49
CA LEU A 507 -5.35 -15.17 -19.38
C LEU A 507 -5.49 -14.78 -20.85
N VAL A 508 -6.69 -14.47 -21.33
CA VAL A 508 -6.92 -13.99 -22.71
C VAL A 508 -6.10 -12.72 -22.97
N LEU A 509 -6.13 -11.78 -22.03
CA LEU A 509 -5.38 -10.53 -22.12
C LEU A 509 -3.86 -10.76 -22.08
N GLY A 510 -3.38 -11.71 -21.28
CA GLY A 510 -1.97 -12.10 -21.24
C GLY A 510 -1.52 -12.70 -22.58
N VAL A 511 -2.31 -13.62 -23.15
CA VAL A 511 -2.02 -14.23 -24.47
C VAL A 511 -1.95 -13.17 -25.56
N LEU A 512 -2.94 -12.28 -25.62
CA LEU A 512 -2.99 -11.19 -26.60
C LEU A 512 -1.91 -10.13 -26.36
N GLY A 513 -1.59 -9.86 -25.09
CA GLY A 513 -0.63 -8.83 -24.68
C GLY A 513 0.82 -9.19 -24.97
N ILE A 514 1.17 -10.48 -25.09
CA ILE A 514 2.50 -10.92 -25.51
C ILE A 514 2.78 -10.53 -26.98
N GLY A 515 1.74 -10.33 -27.80
CA GLY A 515 1.85 -9.88 -29.20
C GLY A 515 1.93 -8.35 -29.32
N ILE A 516 2.56 -7.88 -30.40
CA ILE A 516 2.89 -6.45 -30.63
C ILE A 516 1.65 -5.54 -30.79
N PHE A 517 0.43 -6.09 -30.90
CA PHE A 517 -0.81 -5.36 -31.13
C PHE A 517 -1.44 -4.69 -29.89
N TYR A 518 -0.61 -4.15 -29.01
CA TYR A 518 -1.07 -3.40 -27.83
C TYR A 518 -1.72 -2.05 -28.21
N PHE A 519 -1.35 -1.45 -29.35
CA PHE A 519 -1.77 -0.09 -29.67
C PHE A 519 -3.26 0.06 -30.03
N ALA A 520 -3.84 -0.87 -30.80
CA ALA A 520 -5.22 -0.74 -31.27
C ALA A 520 -6.26 -1.10 -30.18
N VAL A 521 -5.96 -2.09 -29.35
CA VAL A 521 -6.83 -2.49 -28.24
C VAL A 521 -6.75 -1.51 -27.07
N CYS A 522 -5.58 -0.91 -26.81
CA CYS A 522 -5.46 0.18 -25.85
C CYS A 522 -6.20 1.45 -26.29
N ALA A 523 -6.20 1.78 -27.59
CA ALA A 523 -6.93 2.93 -28.11
C ALA A 523 -8.46 2.78 -27.96
N LEU A 524 -9.02 1.58 -28.26
CA LEU A 524 -10.45 1.32 -28.06
C LEU A 524 -10.84 1.21 -26.58
N LYS A 525 -9.98 0.65 -25.72
CA LYS A 525 -10.27 0.43 -24.30
C LYS A 525 -10.14 1.71 -23.46
N TRP A 526 -9.25 2.61 -23.87
CA TRP A 526 -9.10 3.96 -23.30
C TRP A 526 -10.36 4.80 -23.52
N ALA A 527 -10.98 4.72 -24.71
CA ALA A 527 -12.21 5.43 -25.02
C ALA A 527 -13.44 5.00 -24.19
N ILE A 528 -13.43 3.78 -23.62
CA ILE A 528 -14.63 3.18 -23.01
C ILE A 528 -14.54 3.02 -21.49
N THR A 529 -13.38 2.72 -20.90
CA THR A 529 -13.32 2.23 -19.49
C THR A 529 -12.50 3.06 -18.49
N LYS A 530 -11.76 4.10 -18.91
CA LYS A 530 -11.13 5.12 -18.04
C LYS A 530 -10.34 4.61 -16.81
N GLN A 531 -9.71 3.43 -16.88
CA GLN A 531 -8.73 2.93 -15.89
C GLN A 531 -7.63 2.08 -16.56
N PHE A 532 -6.38 2.20 -16.09
CA PHE A 532 -5.20 1.54 -16.67
C PHE A 532 -4.89 0.14 -16.06
N PHE A 533 -5.69 -0.37 -15.12
CA PHE A 533 -5.50 -1.70 -14.53
C PHE A 533 -6.78 -2.53 -14.47
N PHE A 534 -6.65 -3.83 -14.73
CA PHE A 534 -7.74 -4.77 -14.99
C PHE A 534 -8.52 -5.12 -13.71
N LYS A 535 -9.52 -4.31 -13.37
CA LYS A 535 -10.69 -4.79 -12.63
C LYS A 535 -11.83 -5.05 -13.61
N PRO A 536 -12.29 -6.30 -13.79
CA PRO A 536 -13.54 -6.53 -14.50
C PRO A 536 -14.69 -6.04 -13.61
N ARG A 537 -15.25 -4.86 -13.93
CA ARG A 537 -16.70 -4.67 -13.82
C ARG A 537 -17.34 -5.44 -14.97
N THR A 538 -18.62 -5.74 -14.82
CA THR A 538 -19.48 -6.52 -15.75
C THR A 538 -19.35 -6.13 -17.22
N ASP A 539 -18.93 -4.90 -17.54
CA ASP A 539 -18.75 -4.43 -18.92
C ASP A 539 -17.50 -4.99 -19.62
N THR A 540 -16.45 -5.32 -18.85
CA THR A 540 -15.25 -6.00 -19.40
C THR A 540 -15.58 -7.43 -19.83
N ALA A 541 -16.54 -8.08 -19.17
CA ALA A 541 -17.03 -9.40 -19.58
C ALA A 541 -17.70 -9.33 -20.95
N ASN A 542 -18.52 -8.31 -21.22
CA ASN A 542 -19.19 -8.10 -22.51
C ASN A 542 -18.22 -7.79 -23.67
N ILE A 543 -17.15 -7.01 -23.41
CA ILE A 543 -16.12 -6.70 -24.43
C ILE A 543 -15.26 -7.93 -24.74
N THR A 544 -14.89 -8.70 -23.71
CA THR A 544 -14.14 -9.95 -23.87
C THR A 544 -15.04 -11.03 -24.51
N GLU A 545 -16.34 -11.03 -24.21
CA GLU A 545 -17.36 -11.82 -24.93
C GLU A 545 -17.43 -11.43 -26.40
N THR A 546 -17.46 -10.14 -26.73
CA THR A 546 -17.48 -9.67 -28.13
C THR A 546 -16.21 -10.06 -28.88
N LEU A 547 -15.04 -9.92 -28.25
CA LEU A 547 -13.76 -10.33 -28.83
C LEU A 547 -13.68 -11.86 -29.04
N VAL A 548 -14.09 -12.65 -28.04
CA VAL A 548 -14.11 -14.11 -28.12
C VAL A 548 -15.17 -14.63 -29.09
N ASP A 549 -16.35 -14.02 -29.14
CA ASP A 549 -17.41 -14.35 -30.12
C ASP A 549 -16.98 -13.99 -31.54
N ASN A 550 -16.27 -12.88 -31.73
CA ASN A 550 -15.73 -12.51 -33.04
C ASN A 550 -14.60 -13.45 -33.47
N ILE A 551 -13.81 -13.98 -32.54
CA ILE A 551 -12.83 -15.03 -32.81
C ILE A 551 -13.53 -16.34 -33.20
N GLY A 552 -14.58 -16.75 -32.47
CA GLY A 552 -15.37 -17.94 -32.82
C GLY A 552 -16.09 -17.85 -34.18
N LYS A 553 -16.41 -16.62 -34.64
CA LYS A 553 -16.98 -16.37 -35.97
C LYS A 553 -15.95 -16.42 -37.10
N LEU A 554 -14.66 -16.24 -36.81
CA LEU A 554 -13.59 -16.34 -37.81
C LEU A 554 -13.23 -17.80 -38.16
N GLU A 555 -13.52 -18.75 -37.25
CA GLU A 555 -13.28 -20.19 -37.49
C GLU A 555 -14.42 -20.88 -38.26
N ALA A 556 -15.61 -20.28 -38.34
CA ALA A 556 -16.76 -20.83 -39.04
C ALA A 556 -16.88 -20.28 -40.47
N ARG A 557 -15.91 -20.58 -41.35
CA ARG A 557 -16.20 -20.63 -42.79
C ARG A 557 -16.76 -22.02 -43.09
N PRO A 558 -18.06 -22.15 -43.46
CA PRO A 558 -18.52 -23.42 -44.03
C PRO A 558 -17.72 -23.66 -45.30
N GLU A 559 -17.16 -24.86 -45.45
CA GLU A 559 -16.59 -25.32 -46.72
C GLU A 559 -17.63 -25.08 -47.81
N GLU A 560 -17.33 -24.19 -48.76
CA GLU A 560 -18.15 -24.05 -49.95
C GLU A 560 -18.21 -25.42 -50.63
N PRO A 561 -19.40 -25.92 -50.99
CA PRO A 561 -19.49 -27.17 -51.71
C PRO A 561 -18.73 -27.00 -53.01
N VAL A 562 -17.70 -27.84 -53.17
CA VAL A 562 -16.95 -28.00 -54.42
C VAL A 562 -17.96 -28.26 -55.53
N ASP A 563 -18.15 -27.25 -56.38
CA ASP A 563 -18.95 -27.32 -57.58
C ASP A 563 -18.30 -28.37 -58.50
N ARG A 564 -18.83 -29.59 -58.47
CA ARG A 564 -18.51 -30.61 -59.46
C ARG A 564 -19.25 -30.21 -60.72
N GLY A 565 -18.52 -29.55 -61.62
CA GLY A 565 -18.96 -29.30 -62.97
C GLY A 565 -19.49 -30.59 -63.61
N ASP A 566 -20.78 -30.58 -63.89
CA ASP A 566 -21.45 -31.60 -64.68
C ASP A 566 -21.17 -31.28 -66.16
N GLU A 567 -20.28 -32.06 -66.76
CA GLU A 567 -20.15 -32.19 -68.21
C GLU A 567 -21.44 -32.80 -68.77
N GLY A 568 -22.30 -31.97 -69.35
CA GLY A 568 -23.57 -32.39 -69.96
C GLY A 568 -23.76 -31.85 -71.36
N TYR A 569 -23.30 -32.64 -72.35
CA TYR A 569 -23.56 -32.54 -73.79
C TYR A 569 -24.93 -31.97 -74.18
N ARG A 570 -24.94 -31.00 -75.11
CA ARG A 570 -25.98 -30.88 -76.16
C ARG A 570 -25.42 -30.39 -77.49
N LEU A 571 -25.31 -31.35 -78.42
CA LEU A 571 -25.43 -31.16 -79.86
C LEU A 571 -26.89 -30.87 -80.21
N ASN A 572 -27.13 -29.95 -81.16
CA ASN A 572 -28.04 -30.11 -82.32
C ASN A 572 -28.14 -28.76 -83.07
N THR A 573 -27.70 -28.76 -84.33
CA THR A 573 -28.50 -28.63 -85.58
C THR A 573 -29.25 -27.31 -85.76
#